data_AF-A0A8D8GAK4-F1
#
_entry.id   AF-A0A8D8GAK4-F1
#
_cell.length_a   1.000
_cell.length_b   1.000
_cell.length_c   1.000
_cell.angle_alpha   90.00
_cell.angle_beta   90.00
_cell.angle_gamma   90.00
#
_symmetry.space_group_name_H-M   'P 1'
#
loop_
_entity.id
_entity.type
_entity.pdbx_description
1 polymer ?
#
loop_
_entity_poly.entity_id
_entity_poly.type
_entity_poly.pdbx_seq_one_letter_code
_entity_poly.pdbx_strand_id
1 'polypeptide(L)'
;MIRALLLLVCCQAALSFDSSSFSKQAQVPGQNQNQNQNSPQQQAASRASANIAAMVRNRTKSWTAGAPRQPLSSYRVGVNMEELESKRLKPGILILKEDIDLPEQFDARDKWPQCSSLREIRNQGCCGSCWAISAAEAFTDRWCIHSPEHTTFSFGS
;
A
#
# COMPACT_ATOMS: atom_id res chain seq x y z
N MET A 1 -26.33 4.64 33.16
CA MET A 1 -27.11 3.86 32.17
C MET A 1 -26.88 4.34 30.72
N ILE A 2 -25.63 4.57 30.29
CA ILE A 2 -25.27 4.88 28.88
C ILE A 2 -23.93 4.19 28.52
N ARG A 3 -23.68 3.00 29.07
CA ARG A 3 -22.53 2.15 28.70
C ARG A 3 -22.94 0.83 28.07
N ALA A 4 -24.24 0.51 28.04
CA ALA A 4 -24.75 -0.75 27.52
C ALA A 4 -25.32 -0.65 26.09
N LEU A 5 -25.61 0.54 25.57
CA LEU A 5 -26.24 0.69 24.24
C LEU A 5 -25.28 0.74 23.05
N LEU A 6 -23.98 1.01 23.24
CA LEU A 6 -23.03 1.03 22.11
C LEU A 6 -22.53 -0.37 21.70
N LEU A 7 -22.68 -1.39 22.55
CA LEU A 7 -22.21 -2.75 22.26
C LEU A 7 -23.19 -3.56 21.38
N LEU A 8 -24.41 -3.08 21.16
CA LEU A 8 -25.44 -3.84 20.45
C LEU A 8 -25.54 -3.54 18.95
N VAL A 9 -25.00 -2.43 18.46
CA VAL A 9 -25.08 -2.08 17.02
C VAL A 9 -24.00 -2.79 16.18
N CYS A 10 -22.86 -3.17 16.77
CA CYS A 10 -21.82 -3.92 16.04
C CYS A 10 -22.14 -5.42 15.86
N CYS A 11 -23.08 -5.98 16.62
CA CYS A 11 -23.30 -7.44 16.63
C CYS A 11 -24.25 -7.93 15.52
N GLN A 12 -25.07 -7.06 14.91
CA GLN A 12 -26.05 -7.47 13.90
C GLN A 12 -25.55 -7.42 12.45
N ALA A 13 -24.40 -6.79 12.17
CA ALA A 13 -23.76 -6.88 10.86
C ALA A 13 -22.82 -8.10 10.73
N ALA A 14 -22.57 -8.83 11.82
CA ALA A 14 -21.60 -9.92 11.88
C ALA A 14 -22.20 -11.32 11.61
N LEU A 15 -23.52 -11.48 11.54
CA LEU A 15 -24.17 -12.79 11.47
C LEU A 15 -24.47 -13.29 10.04
N SER A 16 -23.89 -12.66 9.02
CA SER A 16 -23.91 -13.21 7.64
C SER A 16 -22.54 -13.20 6.97
N PHE A 17 -21.47 -12.92 7.71
CA PHE A 17 -20.12 -13.03 7.19
C PHE A 17 -19.61 -14.46 7.40
N ASP A 18 -19.85 -15.29 6.39
CA ASP A 18 -19.33 -16.64 6.32
C ASP A 18 -17.80 -16.61 6.18
N SER A 19 -17.12 -16.82 7.31
CA SER A 19 -15.65 -16.95 7.38
C SER A 19 -15.08 -18.05 6.48
N SER A 20 -15.90 -19.00 6.02
CA SER A 20 -15.45 -20.08 5.13
C SER A 20 -15.26 -19.64 3.67
N SER A 21 -15.80 -18.49 3.26
CA SER A 21 -15.56 -17.91 1.92
C SER A 21 -14.23 -17.14 1.83
N PHE A 22 -13.69 -16.62 2.93
CA PHE A 22 -12.40 -15.92 2.93
C PHE A 22 -11.22 -16.91 2.92
N SER A 23 -11.37 -18.07 3.56
CA SER A 23 -10.35 -19.12 3.62
C SER A 23 -10.03 -19.76 2.27
N LYS A 24 -10.88 -19.57 1.24
CA LYS A 24 -10.59 -20.03 -0.14
C LYS A 24 -9.85 -18.99 -1.00
N GLN A 25 -9.61 -17.78 -0.49
CA GLN A 25 -8.81 -16.76 -1.17
C GLN A 25 -7.52 -16.40 -0.40
N ALA A 26 -7.35 -16.92 0.82
CA ALA A 26 -6.17 -16.71 1.67
C ALA A 26 -5.16 -17.89 1.63
N GLN A 27 -4.96 -18.50 0.46
CA GLN A 27 -3.75 -19.25 0.18
C GLN A 27 -2.94 -18.45 -0.84
N VAL A 28 -2.06 -17.59 -0.35
CA VAL A 28 -0.86 -17.22 -1.11
C VAL A 28 0.12 -18.35 -0.86
N PRO A 29 0.35 -19.27 -1.82
CA PRO A 29 1.42 -20.23 -1.67
C PRO A 29 2.71 -19.41 -1.59
N GLY A 30 3.52 -19.65 -0.56
CA GLY A 30 4.79 -18.97 -0.36
C GLY A 30 5.50 -18.76 -1.69
N GLN A 31 5.79 -17.50 -2.01
CA GLN A 31 6.59 -17.17 -3.17
C GLN A 31 8.04 -17.58 -2.89
N ASN A 32 8.30 -18.89 -2.98
CA ASN A 32 9.56 -19.36 -3.52
C ASN A 32 9.70 -18.65 -4.87
N GLN A 33 10.64 -17.72 -4.98
CA GLN A 33 11.03 -17.05 -6.23
C GLN A 33 11.71 -18.02 -7.21
N ASN A 34 11.08 -19.18 -7.43
CA ASN A 34 11.35 -20.12 -8.51
C ASN A 34 10.06 -20.30 -9.33
N GLN A 35 9.31 -19.20 -9.55
CA GLN A 35 8.38 -19.18 -10.68
C GLN A 35 9.24 -19.11 -11.94
N ASN A 36 9.39 -20.28 -12.55
CA ASN A 36 10.01 -20.56 -13.84
C ASN A 36 9.80 -19.37 -14.81
N GLN A 37 10.81 -18.49 -14.94
CA GLN A 37 10.83 -17.31 -15.84
C GLN A 37 10.89 -17.70 -17.32
N ASN A 38 10.34 -18.87 -17.67
CA ASN A 38 10.63 -19.62 -18.89
C ASN A 38 9.45 -19.67 -19.85
N SER A 39 8.35 -18.95 -19.59
CA SER A 39 7.31 -18.79 -20.63
C SER A 39 7.76 -17.72 -21.64
N PRO A 40 7.78 -18.01 -22.95
CA PRO A 40 8.19 -17.04 -23.99
C PRO A 40 7.37 -15.74 -23.94
N GLN A 41 6.11 -15.83 -23.51
CA GLN A 41 5.20 -14.71 -23.36
C GLN A 41 5.60 -13.76 -22.22
N GLN A 42 5.99 -14.29 -21.05
CA GLN A 42 6.50 -13.45 -19.96
C GLN A 42 7.84 -12.79 -20.32
N GLN A 43 8.73 -13.52 -20.99
CA GLN A 43 10.00 -12.95 -21.44
C GLN A 43 9.79 -11.83 -22.47
N ALA A 44 8.86 -11.99 -23.42
CA ALA A 44 8.53 -10.95 -24.39
C ALA A 44 7.92 -9.70 -23.72
N ALA A 45 6.99 -9.87 -22.76
CA ALA A 45 6.38 -8.77 -22.01
C ALA A 45 7.41 -8.00 -21.15
N SER A 46 8.36 -8.70 -20.53
CA SER A 46 9.46 -8.07 -19.79
C SER A 46 10.40 -7.29 -20.72
N ARG A 47 10.70 -7.80 -21.93
CA ARG A 47 11.50 -7.08 -22.94
C ARG A 47 10.82 -5.81 -23.42
N ALA A 48 9.50 -5.84 -23.66
CA ALA A 48 8.74 -4.66 -24.07
C ALA A 48 8.83 -3.55 -23.01
N SER A 49 8.67 -3.90 -21.75
CA SER A 49 8.78 -2.97 -20.62
C SER A 49 10.20 -2.37 -20.51
N ALA A 50 11.24 -3.18 -20.75
CA ALA A 50 12.62 -2.71 -20.76
C ALA A 50 12.92 -1.72 -21.89
N ASN A 51 12.36 -1.94 -23.08
CA ASN A 51 12.50 -1.00 -24.21
C ASN A 51 11.88 0.35 -23.90
N ILE A 52 10.69 0.36 -23.31
CA ILE A 52 10.02 1.61 -22.88
C ILE A 52 10.90 2.33 -21.85
N ALA A 53 11.42 1.62 -20.84
CA ALA A 53 12.30 2.21 -19.85
C ALA A 53 13.57 2.82 -20.47
N ALA A 54 14.18 2.15 -21.46
CA ALA A 54 15.36 2.67 -22.16
C ALA A 54 15.04 3.94 -22.97
N MET A 55 13.89 3.98 -23.67
CA MET A 55 13.46 5.16 -24.41
C MET A 55 13.23 6.37 -23.51
N VAL A 56 12.60 6.15 -22.35
CA VAL A 56 12.28 7.21 -21.39
C VAL A 56 13.53 7.72 -20.70
N ARG A 57 14.47 6.83 -20.35
CA ARG A 57 15.71 7.19 -19.66
C ARG A 57 16.51 8.29 -20.36
N ASN A 58 16.52 8.32 -21.69
CA ASN A 58 17.26 9.33 -22.46
C ASN A 58 16.52 10.69 -22.54
N ARG A 59 15.31 10.78 -21.99
CA ARG A 59 14.46 11.99 -22.07
C ARG A 59 14.23 12.64 -20.71
N THR A 60 14.65 12.01 -19.62
CA THR A 60 14.40 12.45 -18.25
C THR A 60 15.68 13.00 -17.61
N LYS A 61 15.58 14.11 -16.87
CA LYS A 61 16.74 14.74 -16.20
C LYS A 61 16.78 14.50 -14.70
N SER A 62 15.62 14.49 -14.03
CA SER A 62 15.50 14.40 -12.56
C SER A 62 15.27 12.97 -12.05
N TRP A 63 15.03 12.01 -12.94
CA TRP A 63 14.77 10.62 -12.60
C TRP A 63 15.24 9.70 -13.72
N THR A 64 15.43 8.42 -13.41
CA THR A 64 15.90 7.40 -14.35
C THR A 64 14.89 6.25 -14.40
N ALA A 65 14.37 5.93 -15.58
CA ALA A 65 13.47 4.80 -15.76
C ALA A 65 14.21 3.46 -15.65
N GLY A 66 13.61 2.50 -14.95
CA GLY A 66 14.07 1.11 -14.82
C GLY A 66 13.01 0.14 -15.30
N ALA A 67 13.44 -1.04 -15.78
CA ALA A 67 12.51 -2.11 -16.15
C ALA A 67 11.95 -2.76 -14.86
N PRO A 68 10.63 -2.96 -14.75
CA PRO A 68 10.05 -3.65 -13.59
C PRO A 68 10.46 -5.13 -13.57
N ARG A 69 10.47 -5.74 -12.37
CA ARG A 69 10.76 -7.18 -12.21
C ARG A 69 9.69 -8.07 -12.81
N GLN A 70 8.43 -7.61 -12.85
CA GLN A 70 7.29 -8.35 -13.37
C GLN A 70 6.74 -7.66 -14.63
N PRO A 71 6.03 -8.36 -15.52
CA PRO A 71 5.42 -7.74 -16.69
C PRO A 71 4.34 -6.72 -16.26
N LEU A 72 4.13 -5.66 -17.05
CA LEU A 72 3.17 -4.60 -16.70
C LEU A 72 1.75 -5.13 -16.42
N SER A 73 1.34 -6.21 -17.09
CA SER A 73 0.03 -6.86 -16.87
C SER A 73 -0.16 -7.45 -15.47
N SER A 74 0.90 -7.67 -14.72
CA SER A 74 0.83 -8.14 -13.33
C SER A 74 0.50 -7.03 -12.33
N TYR A 75 0.77 -5.76 -12.68
CA TYR A 75 0.50 -4.63 -11.82
C TYR A 75 -0.94 -4.17 -12.00
N ARG A 76 -1.70 -4.12 -10.89
CA ARG A 76 -3.07 -3.64 -10.87
C ARG A 76 -3.18 -2.45 -9.93
N VAL A 77 -3.60 -1.29 -10.44
CA VAL A 77 -3.93 -0.15 -9.59
C VAL A 77 -5.36 -0.27 -9.08
N GLY A 78 -5.57 0.12 -7.82
CA GLY A 78 -6.88 0.11 -7.19
C GLY A 78 -7.69 1.39 -7.35
N VAL A 79 -7.03 2.47 -7.80
CA VAL A 79 -7.63 3.79 -7.93
C VAL A 79 -8.14 3.95 -9.36
N ASN A 80 -9.44 4.25 -9.49
CA ASN A 80 -10.00 4.68 -10.76
C ASN A 80 -9.60 6.15 -11.01
N MET A 81 -8.72 6.37 -11.98
CA MET A 81 -8.21 7.72 -12.28
C MET A 81 -9.27 8.63 -12.90
N GLU A 82 -10.29 8.08 -13.57
CA GLU A 82 -11.36 8.86 -14.21
C GLU A 82 -12.32 9.45 -13.17
N GLU A 83 -12.58 8.71 -12.09
CA GLU A 83 -13.46 9.15 -11.00
C GLU A 83 -12.72 9.89 -9.87
N LEU A 84 -11.39 9.99 -9.94
CA LEU A 84 -10.59 10.50 -8.85
C LEU A 84 -11.00 11.92 -8.45
N GLU A 85 -11.20 12.80 -9.42
CA GLU A 85 -11.55 14.21 -9.15
C GLU A 85 -12.94 14.37 -8.52
N SER A 86 -13.92 13.53 -8.91
CA SER A 86 -15.27 13.61 -8.36
C SER A 86 -15.39 12.98 -6.97
N LYS A 87 -14.54 11.99 -6.66
CA LYS A 87 -14.55 11.26 -5.38
C LYS A 87 -13.52 11.78 -4.37
N ARG A 88 -12.65 12.70 -4.76
CA ARG A 88 -11.63 13.28 -3.87
C ARG A 88 -12.30 14.11 -2.77
N LEU A 89 -12.10 13.70 -1.53
CA LEU A 89 -12.56 14.45 -0.36
C LEU A 89 -11.80 15.77 -0.23
N LYS A 90 -12.51 16.81 0.25
CA LYS A 90 -11.87 18.08 0.64
C LYS A 90 -10.88 17.81 1.78
N PRO A 91 -9.72 18.49 1.82
CA PRO A 91 -8.80 18.38 2.93
C PRO A 91 -9.49 18.69 4.26
N GLY A 92 -9.40 17.77 5.22
CA GLY A 92 -10.05 17.92 6.54
C GLY A 92 -9.25 18.72 7.55
N ILE A 93 -7.94 18.88 7.33
CA ILE A 93 -7.04 19.68 8.18
C ILE A 93 -6.32 20.66 7.26
N LEU A 94 -6.46 21.95 7.57
CA LEU A 94 -5.71 23.02 6.92
C LEU A 94 -4.57 23.40 7.87
N ILE A 95 -3.34 23.07 7.48
CA ILE A 95 -2.14 23.56 8.15
C ILE A 95 -1.66 24.77 7.37
N LEU A 96 -1.67 25.94 8.00
CA LEU A 96 -1.12 27.15 7.41
C LEU A 96 0.41 27.08 7.56
N LYS A 97 1.11 27.39 6.47
CA LYS A 97 2.58 27.30 6.43
C LYS A 97 3.22 28.29 7.39
N GLU A 98 2.53 29.40 7.65
CA GLU A 98 2.96 30.49 8.52
C GLU A 98 2.99 30.08 10.00
N ASP A 99 2.26 29.02 10.36
CA ASP A 99 2.09 28.58 11.75
C ASP A 99 3.13 27.54 12.20
N ILE A 100 3.95 27.01 11.28
CA ILE A 100 4.87 25.90 11.57
C ILE A 100 6.22 26.11 10.88
N ASP A 101 7.29 26.06 11.68
CA ASP A 101 8.65 25.97 11.16
C ASP A 101 8.97 24.52 10.76
N LEU A 102 9.20 24.29 9.47
CA LEU A 102 9.45 22.97 8.91
C LEU A 102 10.93 22.79 8.58
N PRO A 103 11.52 21.61 8.86
CA PRO A 103 12.91 21.36 8.49
C PRO A 103 13.08 21.32 6.96
N GLU A 104 14.26 21.71 6.48
CA GLU A 104 14.61 21.65 5.06
C GLU A 104 14.56 20.21 4.50
N GLN A 105 14.91 19.23 5.33
CA GLN A 105 14.89 17.81 4.99
C GLN A 105 14.25 17.01 6.11
N PHE A 106 13.40 16.03 5.75
CA PHE A 106 12.74 15.16 6.69
C PHE A 106 12.60 13.76 6.13
N ASP A 107 13.05 12.77 6.90
CA ASP A 107 12.80 11.36 6.66
C ASP A 107 12.24 10.73 7.94
N ALA A 108 11.00 10.21 7.87
CA ALA A 108 10.35 9.57 9.01
C ALA A 108 11.15 8.36 9.52
N ARG A 109 11.85 7.65 8.63
CA ARG A 109 12.65 6.44 8.94
C ARG A 109 13.87 6.73 9.79
N ASP A 110 14.35 7.97 9.74
CA ASP A 110 15.47 8.46 10.54
C ASP A 110 14.97 9.14 11.83
N LYS A 111 13.78 9.75 11.79
CA LYS A 111 13.15 10.37 12.96
C LYS A 111 12.65 9.34 13.98
N TRP A 112 12.11 8.21 13.53
CA TRP A 112 11.59 7.13 14.36
C TRP A 112 12.23 5.78 13.97
N PRO A 113 13.55 5.61 14.19
CA PRO A 113 14.28 4.42 13.76
C PRO A 113 13.81 3.14 14.47
N GLN A 114 13.17 3.24 15.63
CA GLN A 114 12.59 2.13 16.37
C GLN A 114 11.33 1.56 15.72
N CYS A 115 10.67 2.32 14.84
CA CYS A 115 9.49 1.89 14.12
C CYS A 115 9.89 1.22 12.80
N SER A 116 10.13 -0.09 12.85
CA SER A 116 10.51 -0.89 11.68
C SER A 116 9.47 -0.86 10.56
N SER A 117 8.19 -0.63 10.88
CA SER A 117 7.09 -0.51 9.91
C SER A 117 7.33 0.57 8.86
N LEU A 118 8.02 1.67 9.21
CA LEU A 118 8.36 2.77 8.29
C LEU A 118 9.33 2.34 7.16
N ARG A 119 10.01 1.20 7.34
CA ARG A 119 10.94 0.62 6.36
C ARG A 119 10.34 -0.58 5.63
N GLU A 120 9.16 -1.03 6.04
CA GLU A 120 8.48 -2.17 5.44
C GLU A 120 7.89 -1.77 4.08
N ILE A 121 8.21 -2.54 3.03
CA ILE A 121 7.64 -2.35 1.70
C ILE A 121 6.66 -3.50 1.44
N ARG A 122 5.35 -3.20 1.44
CA ARG A 122 4.31 -4.21 1.24
C ARG A 122 4.02 -4.47 -0.24
N ASN A 123 3.47 -5.65 -0.50
CA ASN A 123 3.07 -6.08 -1.84
C ASN A 123 1.55 -6.31 -1.87
N GLN A 124 0.85 -5.52 -2.69
CA GLN A 124 -0.61 -5.65 -2.89
C GLN A 124 -1.04 -6.89 -3.68
N GLY A 125 -0.09 -7.62 -4.27
CA GLY A 125 -0.36 -8.76 -5.12
C GLY A 125 -1.15 -8.36 -6.37
N CYS A 126 -2.02 -9.25 -6.83
CA CYS A 126 -2.86 -9.05 -8.01
C CYS A 126 -4.14 -8.25 -7.74
N CYS A 127 -4.34 -7.78 -6.50
CA CYS A 127 -5.51 -7.01 -6.08
C CYS A 127 -5.28 -5.51 -6.32
N GLY A 128 -6.32 -4.79 -6.72
CA GLY A 128 -6.32 -3.33 -6.80
C GLY A 128 -6.52 -2.71 -5.43
N SER A 129 -5.68 -3.05 -4.46
CA SER A 129 -5.84 -2.70 -3.04
C SER A 129 -4.87 -1.64 -2.54
N CYS A 130 -4.15 -0.93 -3.43
CA CYS A 130 -3.18 0.09 -3.05
C CYS A 130 -3.74 1.14 -2.09
N TRP A 131 -5.01 1.55 -2.24
CA TRP A 131 -5.68 2.47 -1.33
C TRP A 131 -5.79 1.91 0.10
N ALA A 132 -6.07 0.62 0.23
CA ALA A 132 -6.23 -0.06 1.51
C ALA A 132 -4.87 -0.32 2.16
N ILE A 133 -3.88 -0.72 1.36
CA ILE A 133 -2.51 -0.91 1.85
C ILE A 133 -1.96 0.41 2.34
N SER A 134 -1.97 1.48 1.55
CA SER A 134 -1.47 2.80 1.97
C SER A 134 -2.14 3.32 3.25
N ALA A 135 -3.44 3.09 3.42
CA ALA A 135 -4.15 3.46 4.65
C ALA A 135 -3.68 2.62 5.86
N ALA A 136 -3.52 1.32 5.68
CA ALA A 136 -3.02 0.41 6.71
C ALA A 136 -1.57 0.73 7.11
N GLU A 137 -0.68 1.02 6.15
CA GLU A 137 0.72 1.36 6.43
C GLU A 137 0.81 2.62 7.29
N ALA A 138 0.14 3.70 6.86
CA ALA A 138 0.14 4.96 7.59
C ALA A 138 -0.48 4.81 8.99
N PHE A 139 -1.51 3.98 9.16
CA PHE A 139 -2.07 3.69 10.47
C PHE A 139 -1.07 2.95 11.36
N THR A 140 -0.45 1.89 10.86
CA THR A 140 0.57 1.11 11.58
C THR A 140 1.75 1.98 12.00
N ASP A 141 2.22 2.86 11.12
CA ASP A 141 3.32 3.78 11.42
C ASP A 141 2.95 4.77 12.51
N ARG A 142 1.76 5.39 12.42
CA ARG A 142 1.28 6.32 13.46
C ARG A 142 1.08 5.61 14.79
N TRP A 143 0.59 4.37 14.78
CA TRP A 143 0.45 3.57 15.99
C TRP A 143 1.82 3.32 16.64
N CYS A 144 2.82 2.91 15.87
CA CYS A 144 4.16 2.71 16.39
C CYS A 144 4.75 4.00 16.97
N ILE A 145 4.59 5.13 16.29
CA ILE A 145 5.12 6.42 16.74
C ILE A 145 4.51 6.87 18.09
N HIS A 146 3.22 6.61 18.31
CA HIS A 146 2.50 7.12 19.48
C HIS A 146 2.33 6.08 20.60
N SER A 147 2.54 4.79 20.32
CA SER A 147 2.50 3.75 21.36
C SER A 147 3.76 3.82 22.22
N PRO A 148 3.66 3.69 23.55
CA PRO A 148 4.83 3.80 24.43
C PRO A 148 5.89 2.71 24.15
N GLU A 149 5.44 1.54 23.70
CA GLU A 149 6.26 0.35 23.45
C GLU A 149 6.64 0.21 21.96
N HIS A 150 6.28 1.19 21.13
CA HIS A 150 6.57 1.18 19.68
C HIS A 150 6.14 -0.10 18.98
N THR A 151 4.98 -0.62 19.40
CA THR A 151 4.40 -1.83 18.83
C THR A 151 3.83 -1.55 17.44
N THR A 152 3.77 -2.59 16.61
CA THR A 152 3.22 -2.49 15.24
C THR A 152 2.02 -3.41 15.11
N PHE A 153 0.96 -2.95 14.44
CA PHE A 153 -0.15 -3.81 14.03
C PHE A 153 0.04 -4.28 12.59
N SER A 154 -0.24 -5.55 12.31
CA SER A 154 -0.22 -6.10 10.95
C SER A 154 -1.62 -6.47 10.49
N PHE A 155 -2.02 -5.98 9.32
CA PHE A 155 -3.30 -6.31 8.70
C PHE A 155 -3.11 -7.44 7.68
N GLY A 156 -3.75 -8.59 7.92
CA GLY A 156 -3.84 -9.68 6.94
C GLY A 156 -2.58 -10.52 6.74
N SER A 157 -2.11 -11.16 7.81
CA SER A 157 -1.10 -12.24 7.77
C SER A 157 -1.65 -13.53 7.16
#